data_AF-A0A925RPL1-F1
#
_entry.id   AF-A0A925RPL1-F1
#
_cell.length_a   1.000
_cell.length_b   1.000
_cell.length_c   1.000
_cell.angle_alpha   90.00
_cell.angle_beta   90.00
_cell.angle_gamma   90.00
#
_symmetry.space_group_name_H-M   'P 1'
#
loop_
_entity.id
_entity.type
_entity.pdbx_description
1 polymer ?
#
loop_
_entity_poly.entity_id
_entity_poly.type
_entity_poly.pdbx_seq_one_letter_code
_entity_poly.pdbx_strand_id
1 'polypeptide(L)'
;VRAGGEIRAAGLWKSAVLAQVPLLAEDVERGGHLYPEGRLDADLQQVDMRDFNSWRMTLAEVPTAELLEVHLVNAVAPFVLNARLRPLLAAVPTHDAHVVNVSAMEGQFYRRWKTDKHPHTNMAKAALNMMTRTSAIDYVRDGIHMNSVDTGWVTDEDPTHHAVRKTAIHGFHPPLDIVDGAARIVDPVLDGVTTGNHLWGLFLKDYKPAPW
;
A
#
# COMPACT_ATOMS: atom_id res chain seq x y z
N VAL A 1 -23.81 30.90 8.23
CA VAL A 1 -23.99 30.34 6.87
C VAL A 1 -22.87 30.87 5.97
N ARG A 2 -21.76 30.14 5.78
CA ARG A 2 -20.77 30.33 4.68
C ARG A 2 -19.58 29.34 4.66
N ALA A 3 -19.67 28.16 5.28
CA ALA A 3 -18.60 27.14 5.19
C ALA A 3 -18.90 25.99 4.19
N GLY A 4 -20.14 25.89 3.70
CA GLY A 4 -20.58 24.75 2.85
C GLY A 4 -20.31 24.90 1.34
N GLY A 5 -19.76 26.02 0.89
CA GLY A 5 -19.57 26.32 -0.54
C GLY A 5 -18.26 25.80 -1.13
N GLU A 6 -17.16 25.88 -0.38
CA GLU A 6 -15.81 25.59 -0.88
C GLU A 6 -15.48 24.09 -0.98
N ILE A 7 -16.11 23.25 -0.14
CA ILE A 7 -15.86 21.80 -0.12
C ILE A 7 -16.40 21.11 -1.39
N ARG A 8 -17.45 21.68 -2.02
CA ARG A 8 -18.16 21.03 -3.14
C ARG A 8 -17.31 20.81 -4.39
N ALA A 9 -16.21 21.55 -4.57
CA ALA A 9 -15.34 21.41 -5.74
C ALA A 9 -13.93 20.90 -5.41
N ALA A 10 -13.48 20.98 -4.15
CA ALA A 10 -12.12 20.57 -3.75
C ALA A 10 -11.79 19.09 -4.09
N GLY A 11 -12.82 18.23 -4.13
CA GLY A 11 -12.79 16.85 -4.61
C GLY A 11 -12.14 16.62 -5.97
N LEU A 12 -12.23 17.61 -6.86
CA LEU A 12 -11.88 17.46 -8.27
C LEU A 12 -10.50 18.02 -8.63
N TRP A 13 -9.91 18.87 -7.80
CA TRP A 13 -8.65 19.58 -8.13
C TRP A 13 -7.70 19.81 -6.95
N LYS A 14 -8.05 19.39 -5.73
CA LYS A 14 -7.21 19.49 -4.52
C LYS A 14 -7.29 18.22 -3.67
N SER A 15 -7.08 17.06 -4.27
CA SER A 15 -7.08 15.77 -3.57
C SER A 15 -6.12 15.74 -2.37
N ALA A 16 -4.94 16.36 -2.49
CA ALA A 16 -3.98 16.48 -1.40
C ALA A 16 -4.54 17.25 -0.19
N VAL A 17 -5.36 18.28 -0.41
CA VAL A 17 -5.99 19.05 0.68
C VAL A 17 -7.09 18.23 1.35
N LEU A 18 -7.82 17.42 0.58
CA LEU A 18 -8.85 16.54 1.14
C LEU A 18 -8.29 15.42 2.01
N ALA A 19 -7.13 14.87 1.64
CA ALA A 19 -6.42 13.90 2.48
C ALA A 19 -5.96 14.48 3.82
N GLN A 20 -6.04 15.80 4.01
CA GLN A 20 -5.69 16.47 5.27
C GLN A 20 -6.90 16.89 6.11
N VAL A 21 -8.13 16.63 5.64
CA VAL A 21 -9.34 16.93 6.42
C VAL A 21 -9.40 15.99 7.63
N PRO A 22 -9.54 16.52 8.86
CA PRO A 22 -9.60 15.66 10.05
C PRO A 22 -10.91 14.86 10.07
N LEU A 23 -10.80 13.54 10.19
CA LEU A 23 -11.94 12.61 10.28
C LEU A 23 -12.03 11.95 11.66
N LEU A 24 -10.88 11.74 12.31
CA LEU A 24 -10.73 11.20 13.65
C LEU A 24 -10.36 12.30 14.64
N ALA A 25 -10.59 12.05 15.94
CA ALA A 25 -10.20 12.99 16.99
C ALA A 25 -8.69 13.22 17.00
N GLU A 26 -7.89 12.19 16.72
CA GLU A 26 -6.43 12.28 16.63
C GLU A 26 -5.95 13.15 15.46
N ASP A 27 -6.73 13.28 14.38
CA ASP A 27 -6.34 14.13 13.23
C ASP A 27 -6.34 15.63 13.56
N VAL A 28 -7.02 16.02 14.65
CA VAL A 28 -7.05 17.39 15.15
C VAL A 28 -5.76 17.73 15.91
N GLU A 29 -5.12 16.73 16.53
CA GLU A 29 -3.91 16.89 17.31
C GLU A 29 -2.66 16.73 16.43
N ARG A 30 -2.31 17.79 15.69
CA ARG A 30 -1.11 17.84 14.83
C ARG A 30 0.03 18.68 15.44
N GLY A 31 0.12 18.68 16.76
CA GLY A 31 1.10 19.49 17.49
C GLY A 31 2.54 19.04 17.23
N GLY A 32 3.50 19.96 17.36
CA GLY A 32 4.92 19.69 17.17
C GLY A 32 5.53 18.67 18.15
N HIS A 33 4.81 18.27 19.20
CA HIS A 33 5.22 17.17 20.07
C HIS A 33 5.01 15.80 19.43
N LEU A 34 3.99 15.65 18.56
CA LEU A 34 3.73 14.43 17.80
C LEU A 34 4.48 14.42 16.46
N TYR A 35 4.53 15.57 15.79
CA TYR A 35 5.15 15.75 14.49
C TYR A 35 6.14 16.93 14.52
N PRO A 36 7.33 16.76 15.13
CA PRO A 36 8.30 17.84 15.26
C PRO A 36 8.80 18.33 13.90
N GLU A 37 8.60 19.62 13.63
CA GLU A 37 8.99 20.26 12.38
C GLU A 37 10.50 20.09 12.11
N GLY A 38 10.85 19.76 10.87
CA GLY A 38 12.23 19.58 10.43
C GLY A 38 12.89 18.28 10.91
N ARG A 39 12.17 17.43 11.66
CA ARG A 39 12.66 16.10 12.05
C ARG A 39 12.12 15.06 11.09
N LEU A 40 13.03 14.48 10.31
CA LEU A 40 12.73 13.44 9.35
C LEU A 40 13.38 12.11 9.74
N ASP A 41 12.80 11.00 9.29
CA ASP A 41 13.40 9.68 9.38
C ASP A 41 14.44 9.44 8.27
N ALA A 42 14.94 8.21 8.18
CA ALA A 42 15.96 7.83 7.19
C ALA A 42 15.47 7.95 5.75
N ASP A 43 14.15 7.91 5.53
CA ASP A 43 13.49 8.00 4.23
C ASP A 43 12.99 9.43 3.92
N LEU A 44 13.42 10.41 4.72
CA LEU A 44 13.03 11.82 4.63
C LEU A 44 11.54 12.06 4.86
N GLN A 45 10.86 11.17 5.60
CA GLN A 45 9.47 11.34 6.00
C GLN A 45 9.38 11.99 7.39
N GLN A 46 8.29 12.72 7.63
CA GLN A 46 8.03 13.33 8.93
C GLN A 46 7.96 12.27 10.02
N VAL A 47 8.79 12.39 11.07
CA VAL A 47 8.77 11.43 12.18
C VAL A 47 7.43 11.53 12.92
N ASP A 48 6.83 10.36 13.17
CA ASP A 48 5.63 10.17 13.98
C ASP A 48 6.00 9.71 15.41
N MET A 49 5.72 10.57 16.38
CA MET A 49 6.02 10.33 17.80
C MET A 49 4.81 9.78 18.58
N ARG A 50 3.70 9.43 17.92
CA ARG A 50 2.54 8.82 18.59
C ARG A 50 2.94 7.49 19.25
N ASP A 51 2.37 7.24 20.42
CA ASP A 51 2.59 5.98 21.17
C ASP A 51 1.69 4.84 20.69
N PHE A 52 0.71 5.12 19.82
CA PHE A 52 -0.20 4.12 19.30
C PHE A 52 -0.67 4.55 17.90
N ASN A 53 -0.82 3.57 17.01
CA ASN A 53 -1.30 3.77 15.64
C ASN A 53 -2.16 2.58 15.18
N SER A 54 -2.77 2.70 14.00
CA SER A 54 -3.71 1.69 13.49
C SER A 54 -3.08 0.34 13.18
N TRP A 55 -1.74 0.26 13.07
CA TRP A 55 -1.00 -1.00 12.92
C TRP A 55 -1.21 -1.95 14.10
N ARG A 56 -1.47 -1.41 15.29
CA ARG A 56 -1.62 -2.16 16.54
C ARG A 56 -3.07 -2.34 17.02
N MET A 57 -4.04 -1.84 16.26
CA MET A 57 -5.47 -1.98 16.58
C MET A 57 -5.99 -3.40 16.31
N THR A 58 -6.80 -3.92 17.22
CA THR A 58 -7.67 -5.11 17.00
C THR A 58 -8.93 -4.73 16.23
N LEU A 59 -9.70 -5.73 15.81
CA LEU A 59 -10.96 -5.53 15.07
C LEU A 59 -11.93 -4.55 15.75
N ALA A 60 -12.07 -4.60 17.07
CA ALA A 60 -13.00 -3.75 17.81
C ALA A 60 -12.48 -2.31 18.02
N GLU A 61 -11.17 -2.10 17.82
CA GLU A 61 -10.52 -0.80 18.02
C GLU A 61 -10.48 0.03 16.73
N VAL A 62 -10.61 -0.58 15.55
CA VAL A 62 -10.53 0.12 14.26
C VAL A 62 -11.75 1.06 14.08
N PRO A 63 -11.55 2.38 13.99
CA PRO A 63 -12.63 3.31 13.69
C PRO A 63 -13.18 3.10 12.27
N THR A 64 -14.47 3.38 12.06
CA THR A 64 -15.09 3.28 10.73
C THR A 64 -14.38 4.16 9.69
N ALA A 65 -13.94 5.37 10.06
CA ALA A 65 -13.24 6.26 9.13
C ALA A 65 -11.90 5.65 8.68
N GLU A 66 -11.08 5.17 9.61
CA GLU A 66 -9.82 4.47 9.33
C GLU A 66 -10.03 3.24 8.42
N LEU A 67 -11.04 2.41 8.72
CA LEU A 67 -11.40 1.26 7.88
C LEU A 67 -11.67 1.69 6.43
N LEU A 68 -12.48 2.73 6.26
CA LEU A 68 -12.87 3.24 4.94
C LEU A 68 -11.68 3.84 4.21
N GLU A 69 -10.85 4.64 4.87
CA GLU A 69 -9.66 5.26 4.26
C GLU A 69 -8.64 4.22 3.82
N VAL A 70 -8.33 3.23 4.67
CA VAL A 70 -7.42 2.15 4.32
C VAL A 70 -7.93 1.38 3.10
N HIS A 71 -9.23 1.10 3.00
CA HIS A 71 -9.82 0.46 1.82
C HIS A 71 -9.81 1.36 0.59
N LEU A 72 -10.13 2.65 0.76
CA LEU A 72 -10.13 3.61 -0.32
C LEU A 72 -8.74 3.70 -0.96
N VAL A 73 -7.70 3.79 -0.15
CA VAL A 73 -6.31 3.92 -0.61
C VAL A 73 -5.75 2.60 -1.13
N ASN A 74 -5.95 1.49 -0.41
CA ASN A 74 -5.25 0.23 -0.72
C ASN A 74 -6.01 -0.72 -1.65
N ALA A 75 -7.31 -0.51 -1.89
CA ALA A 75 -8.11 -1.41 -2.73
C ALA A 75 -8.96 -0.66 -3.77
N VAL A 76 -9.73 0.36 -3.35
CA VAL A 76 -10.67 1.06 -4.25
C VAL A 76 -9.92 1.93 -5.27
N ALA A 77 -8.93 2.72 -4.84
CA ALA A 77 -8.16 3.55 -5.75
C ALA A 77 -7.39 2.71 -6.79
N PRO A 78 -6.65 1.64 -6.41
CA PRO A 78 -6.06 0.71 -7.39
C PRO A 78 -7.08 0.12 -8.36
N PHE A 79 -8.26 -0.29 -7.86
CA PHE A 79 -9.33 -0.82 -8.71
C PHE A 79 -9.77 0.20 -9.78
N VAL A 80 -10.05 1.44 -9.36
CA VAL A 80 -10.46 2.50 -10.28
C VAL A 80 -9.36 2.81 -11.29
N LEU A 81 -8.11 2.94 -10.83
CA LEU A 81 -6.97 3.24 -11.71
C LEU A 81 -6.78 2.15 -12.77
N ASN A 82 -6.73 0.88 -12.36
CA ASN A 82 -6.54 -0.25 -13.28
C ASN A 82 -7.67 -0.28 -14.32
N ALA A 83 -8.92 -0.16 -13.88
CA ALA A 83 -10.08 -0.17 -14.77
C ALA A 83 -10.09 1.01 -15.76
N ARG A 84 -9.74 2.22 -15.32
CA ARG A 84 -9.80 3.44 -16.13
C ARG A 84 -8.61 3.60 -17.08
N LEU A 85 -7.43 3.09 -16.69
CA LEU A 85 -6.22 3.17 -17.51
C LEU A 85 -6.11 2.02 -18.53
N ARG A 86 -6.93 0.97 -18.41
CA ARG A 86 -6.95 -0.18 -19.33
C ARG A 86 -6.93 0.21 -20.83
N PRO A 87 -7.75 1.16 -21.33
CA PRO A 87 -7.72 1.51 -22.76
C PRO A 87 -6.37 2.09 -23.22
N LEU A 88 -5.64 2.78 -22.34
CA LEU A 88 -4.32 3.33 -22.65
C LEU A 88 -3.26 2.24 -22.68
N LEU A 89 -3.32 1.31 -21.73
CA LEU A 89 -2.42 0.15 -21.68
C LEU A 89 -2.63 -0.79 -22.88
N ALA A 90 -3.88 -1.03 -23.27
CA ALA A 90 -4.21 -1.85 -24.44
C ALA A 90 -3.81 -1.21 -25.78
N ALA A 91 -3.58 0.11 -25.80
CA ALA A 91 -3.12 0.83 -26.98
C ALA A 91 -1.59 0.75 -27.20
N VAL A 92 -0.84 0.11 -26.28
CA VAL A 92 0.60 -0.09 -26.40
C VAL A 92 0.88 -1.08 -27.54
N PRO A 93 1.58 -0.68 -28.63
CA PRO A 93 1.73 -1.52 -29.82
C PRO A 93 2.45 -2.85 -29.62
N THR A 94 3.31 -2.95 -28.59
CA THR A 94 4.04 -4.19 -28.30
C THR A 94 3.17 -5.25 -27.66
N HIS A 95 2.02 -4.88 -27.08
CA HIS A 95 1.22 -5.78 -26.24
C HIS A 95 2.01 -6.35 -25.04
N ASP A 96 3.00 -5.59 -24.57
CA ASP A 96 3.82 -5.92 -23.40
C ASP A 96 3.66 -4.84 -22.32
N ALA A 97 2.40 -4.50 -22.00
CA ALA A 97 2.09 -3.54 -20.95
C ALA A 97 2.04 -4.24 -19.60
N HIS A 98 2.38 -3.54 -18.52
CA HIS A 98 2.42 -4.12 -17.17
C HIS A 98 1.60 -3.31 -16.18
N VAL A 99 0.93 -4.02 -15.27
CA VAL A 99 0.33 -3.45 -14.05
C VAL A 99 0.94 -4.18 -12.86
N VAL A 100 1.62 -3.44 -11.99
CA VAL A 100 2.17 -3.99 -10.75
C VAL A 100 1.42 -3.37 -9.57
N ASN A 101 0.56 -4.17 -8.94
CA ASN A 101 -0.11 -3.79 -7.71
C ASN A 101 0.83 -4.06 -6.52
N VAL A 102 1.31 -3.00 -5.87
CA VAL A 102 2.15 -3.13 -4.66
C VAL A 102 1.30 -3.64 -3.51
N SER A 103 1.52 -4.89 -3.16
CA SER A 103 0.79 -5.63 -2.13
C SER A 103 1.76 -6.09 -1.04
N ALA A 104 1.28 -6.94 -0.14
CA ALA A 104 2.08 -7.42 0.97
C ALA A 104 1.57 -8.77 1.50
N MET A 105 2.38 -9.44 2.33
CA MET A 105 2.05 -10.70 3.00
C MET A 105 0.82 -10.63 3.91
N GLU A 106 0.42 -9.43 4.31
CA GLU A 106 -0.79 -9.05 5.05
C GLU A 106 -2.04 -9.59 4.32
N GLY A 107 -2.04 -9.55 2.99
CA GLY A 107 -3.13 -10.05 2.16
C GLY A 107 -3.24 -11.57 2.04
N GLN A 108 -2.25 -12.35 2.50
CA GLN A 108 -2.25 -13.81 2.36
C GLN A 108 -3.13 -14.52 3.39
N PHE A 109 -4.03 -15.40 2.95
CA PHE A 109 -4.95 -16.08 3.86
C PHE A 109 -4.26 -17.14 4.72
N TYR A 110 -3.36 -17.94 4.13
CA TYR A 110 -2.78 -19.12 4.76
C TYR A 110 -1.36 -18.89 5.31
N ARG A 111 -1.03 -17.65 5.69
CA ARG A 111 0.25 -17.33 6.31
C ARG A 111 0.32 -17.94 7.71
N ARG A 112 1.38 -18.71 7.98
CA ARG A 112 1.56 -19.46 9.24
C ARG A 112 1.51 -18.58 10.49
N TRP A 113 2.05 -17.37 10.41
CA TRP A 113 2.11 -16.44 11.52
C TRP A 113 1.41 -15.15 11.11
N LYS A 114 0.29 -14.83 11.76
CA LYS A 114 -0.40 -13.54 11.64
C LYS A 114 -0.77 -13.07 13.04
N THR A 115 -0.72 -11.77 13.25
CA THR A 115 -1.22 -11.15 14.48
C THR A 115 -2.72 -10.93 14.40
N ASP A 116 -3.34 -10.64 15.53
CA ASP A 116 -4.74 -10.21 15.65
C ASP A 116 -4.93 -8.69 15.38
N LYS A 117 -3.87 -8.02 14.94
CA LYS A 117 -3.81 -6.57 14.72
C LYS A 117 -3.98 -6.17 13.24
N HIS A 118 -4.26 -4.89 13.00
CA HIS A 118 -4.47 -4.25 11.68
C HIS A 118 -5.36 -5.05 10.72
N PRO A 119 -6.51 -5.60 11.17
CA PRO A 119 -7.33 -6.47 10.33
C PRO A 119 -7.87 -5.77 9.09
N HIS A 120 -8.09 -4.45 9.14
CA HIS A 120 -8.52 -3.64 8.01
C HIS A 120 -7.46 -3.53 6.90
N THR A 121 -6.18 -3.41 7.25
CA THR A 121 -5.06 -3.46 6.29
C THR A 121 -4.94 -4.84 5.66
N ASN A 122 -5.03 -5.91 6.47
CA ASN A 122 -5.04 -7.29 5.97
C ASN A 122 -6.17 -7.51 4.95
N MET A 123 -7.38 -7.05 5.29
CA MET A 123 -8.55 -7.14 4.41
C MET A 123 -8.37 -6.35 3.11
N ALA A 124 -7.83 -5.13 3.17
CA ALA A 124 -7.60 -4.31 1.98
C ALA A 124 -6.54 -4.92 1.05
N LYS A 125 -5.42 -5.43 1.58
CA LYS A 125 -4.40 -6.12 0.78
C LYS A 125 -4.90 -7.44 0.19
N ALA A 126 -5.73 -8.19 0.92
CA ALA A 126 -6.40 -9.38 0.41
C ALA A 126 -7.35 -9.04 -0.75
N ALA A 127 -8.13 -7.95 -0.64
CA ALA A 127 -9.00 -7.47 -1.70
C ALA A 127 -8.21 -7.05 -2.95
N LEU A 128 -7.07 -6.35 -2.75
CA LEU A 128 -6.15 -5.98 -3.84
C LEU A 128 -5.59 -7.23 -4.56
N ASN A 129 -5.15 -8.23 -3.80
CA ASN A 129 -4.68 -9.50 -4.34
C ASN A 129 -5.77 -10.24 -5.12
N MET A 130 -6.99 -10.27 -4.59
CA MET A 130 -8.12 -10.89 -5.28
C MET A 130 -8.42 -10.18 -6.60
N MET A 131 -8.39 -8.84 -6.63
CA MET A 131 -8.56 -8.07 -7.86
C MET A 131 -7.50 -8.46 -8.91
N THR A 132 -6.21 -8.50 -8.55
CA THR A 132 -5.15 -8.98 -9.46
C THR A 132 -5.49 -10.37 -9.99
N ARG A 133 -5.76 -11.31 -9.09
CA ARG A 133 -6.02 -12.72 -9.44
C ARG A 133 -7.21 -12.88 -10.39
N THR A 134 -8.28 -12.11 -10.17
CA THR A 134 -9.49 -12.15 -11.01
C THR A 134 -9.28 -11.46 -12.35
N SER A 135 -8.73 -10.24 -12.35
CA SER A 135 -8.69 -9.38 -13.53
C SER A 135 -7.54 -9.72 -14.49
N ALA A 136 -6.45 -10.32 -14.03
CA ALA A 136 -5.30 -10.62 -14.89
C ALA A 136 -5.65 -11.52 -16.09
N ILE A 137 -6.61 -12.44 -15.95
CA ILE A 137 -7.08 -13.32 -17.04
C ILE A 137 -7.75 -12.52 -18.17
N ASP A 138 -8.47 -11.44 -17.84
CA ASP A 138 -9.03 -10.53 -18.84
C ASP A 138 -7.94 -9.67 -19.47
N TYR A 139 -7.07 -9.10 -18.65
CA TYR A 139 -6.08 -8.10 -19.08
C TYR A 139 -5.00 -8.68 -19.99
N VAL A 140 -4.57 -9.92 -19.76
CA VAL A 140 -3.54 -10.56 -20.59
C VAL A 140 -4.00 -10.76 -22.05
N ARG A 141 -5.31 -10.79 -22.32
CA ARG A 141 -5.86 -10.92 -23.69
C ARG A 141 -5.51 -9.73 -24.59
N ASP A 142 -5.27 -8.56 -23.99
CA ASP A 142 -4.84 -7.35 -24.68
C ASP A 142 -3.33 -7.07 -24.48
N GLY A 143 -2.57 -8.03 -23.95
CA GLY A 143 -1.14 -7.85 -23.69
C GLY A 143 -0.84 -7.02 -22.44
N ILE A 144 -1.69 -7.10 -21.42
CA ILE A 144 -1.50 -6.40 -20.15
C ILE A 144 -1.22 -7.40 -19.03
N HIS A 145 0.03 -7.45 -18.61
CA HIS A 145 0.58 -8.37 -17.62
C HIS A 145 0.40 -7.80 -16.21
N MET A 146 -0.70 -8.17 -15.56
CA MET A 146 -1.05 -7.70 -14.22
C MET A 146 -0.57 -8.66 -13.13
N ASN A 147 0.21 -8.17 -12.15
CA ASN A 147 0.68 -8.94 -10.99
C ASN A 147 0.53 -8.15 -9.69
N SER A 148 0.56 -8.87 -8.56
CA SER A 148 0.74 -8.29 -7.23
C SER A 148 2.16 -8.59 -6.75
N VAL A 149 2.83 -7.62 -6.14
CA VAL A 149 4.22 -7.78 -5.66
C VAL A 149 4.32 -7.40 -4.19
N ASP A 150 4.94 -8.28 -3.39
CA ASP A 150 5.40 -8.01 -2.02
C ASP A 150 6.77 -7.32 -2.07
N THR A 151 6.86 -6.14 -1.49
CA THR A 151 8.14 -5.40 -1.34
C THR A 151 9.09 -6.06 -0.36
N GLY A 152 8.61 -7.02 0.43
CA GLY A 152 9.28 -7.46 1.64
C GLY A 152 9.22 -6.41 2.75
N TRP A 153 9.91 -6.69 3.84
CA TRP A 153 9.88 -5.85 5.03
C TRP A 153 10.92 -4.74 4.94
N VAL A 154 10.49 -3.58 4.43
CA VAL A 154 11.32 -2.39 4.18
C VAL A 154 11.17 -1.32 5.25
N THR A 155 10.02 -1.27 5.92
CA THR A 155 9.69 -0.27 6.95
C THR A 155 9.08 -0.97 8.16
N ASP A 156 9.31 -0.44 9.36
CA ASP A 156 8.63 -0.91 10.58
C ASP A 156 7.43 -0.02 10.87
N GLU A 157 6.22 -0.54 10.70
CA GLU A 157 4.97 0.21 10.85
C GLU A 157 4.56 0.41 12.32
N ASP A 158 5.27 -0.23 13.26
CA ASP A 158 5.06 0.00 14.68
C ASP A 158 5.44 1.44 15.08
N PRO A 159 4.77 2.00 16.10
CA PRO A 159 5.19 3.25 16.74
C PRO A 159 6.70 3.29 17.06
N THR A 160 7.31 4.47 16.89
CA THR A 160 8.77 4.67 17.00
C THR A 160 9.39 4.05 18.25
N HIS A 161 8.75 4.20 19.41
CA HIS A 161 9.28 3.66 20.67
C HIS A 161 9.28 2.12 20.71
N HIS A 162 8.34 1.45 20.02
CA HIS A 162 8.35 0.00 19.84
C HIS A 162 9.47 -0.44 18.90
N ALA A 163 9.69 0.26 17.79
CA ALA A 163 10.79 -0.01 16.87
C ALA A 163 12.15 0.10 17.58
N VAL A 164 12.41 1.21 18.29
CA VAL A 164 13.62 1.42 19.09
C VAL A 164 13.83 0.31 20.12
N ARG A 165 12.75 -0.10 20.80
CA ARG A 165 12.82 -1.20 21.77
C ARG A 165 13.15 -2.54 21.12
N LYS A 166 12.57 -2.85 19.95
CA LYS A 166 12.87 -4.07 19.19
C LYS A 166 14.34 -4.09 18.75
N THR A 167 14.88 -2.95 18.32
CA THR A 167 16.31 -2.81 18.00
C THR A 167 17.19 -3.02 19.24
N ALA A 168 16.88 -2.37 20.36
CA ALA A 168 17.70 -2.47 21.57
C ALA A 168 17.72 -3.88 22.19
N ILE A 169 16.57 -4.57 22.20
CA ILE A 169 16.43 -5.89 22.85
C ILE A 169 16.81 -7.04 21.91
N HIS A 170 16.39 -6.95 20.65
CA HIS A 170 16.48 -8.07 19.71
C HIS A 170 17.48 -7.81 18.56
N GLY A 171 18.10 -6.63 18.50
CA GLY A 171 18.91 -6.23 17.34
C GLY A 171 18.09 -6.10 16.06
N PHE A 172 16.76 -5.99 16.19
CA PHE A 172 15.86 -6.02 15.04
C PHE A 172 15.85 -4.69 14.30
N HIS A 173 15.93 -4.77 12.98
CA HIS A 173 15.63 -3.73 12.02
C HIS A 173 15.01 -4.39 10.77
N PRO A 174 14.23 -3.66 9.96
CA PRO A 174 13.81 -4.16 8.65
C PRO A 174 15.02 -4.73 7.88
N PRO A 175 14.91 -5.94 7.32
CA PRO A 175 16.01 -6.62 6.66
C PRO A 175 16.31 -6.07 5.25
N LEU A 176 15.41 -5.27 4.68
CA LEU A 176 15.51 -4.72 3.33
C LEU A 176 15.40 -3.20 3.38
N ASP A 177 15.99 -2.53 2.39
CA ASP A 177 15.84 -1.09 2.23
C ASP A 177 14.81 -0.73 1.14
N ILE A 178 14.58 0.56 0.94
CA ILE A 178 13.66 1.08 -0.08
C ILE A 178 14.12 0.77 -1.52
N VAL A 179 15.43 0.57 -1.74
CA VAL A 179 15.98 0.24 -3.06
C VAL A 179 15.69 -1.23 -3.40
N ASP A 180 15.86 -2.13 -2.44
CA ASP A 180 15.41 -3.53 -2.51
C ASP A 180 13.91 -3.62 -2.76
N GLY A 181 13.11 -2.84 -2.01
CA GLY A 181 11.66 -2.75 -2.19
C GLY A 181 11.29 -2.32 -3.61
N ALA A 182 11.93 -1.26 -4.12
CA ALA A 182 11.70 -0.76 -5.48
C ALA A 182 12.12 -1.78 -6.55
N ALA A 183 13.27 -2.44 -6.37
CA ALA A 183 13.77 -3.46 -7.29
C ALA A 183 12.76 -4.61 -7.47
N ARG A 184 12.16 -5.06 -6.36
CA ARG A 184 11.10 -6.10 -6.39
C ARG A 184 9.87 -5.66 -7.16
N ILE A 185 9.43 -4.41 -6.99
CA ILE A 185 8.26 -3.86 -7.69
C ILE A 185 8.49 -3.84 -9.20
N VAL A 186 9.69 -3.42 -9.66
CA VAL A 186 9.98 -3.29 -11.09
C VAL A 186 10.40 -4.60 -11.75
N ASP A 187 10.82 -5.60 -10.98
CA ASP A 187 11.30 -6.89 -11.46
C ASP A 187 10.42 -7.57 -12.53
N PRO A 188 9.10 -7.79 -12.35
CA PRO A 188 8.28 -8.45 -13.37
C PRO A 188 8.19 -7.68 -14.70
N VAL A 189 8.47 -6.37 -14.67
CA VAL A 189 8.57 -5.54 -15.88
C VAL A 189 9.93 -5.75 -16.54
N LEU A 190 11.01 -5.64 -15.76
CA LEU A 190 12.38 -5.77 -16.27
C LEU A 190 12.69 -7.19 -16.77
N ASP A 191 12.25 -8.22 -16.05
CA ASP A 191 12.37 -9.62 -16.44
C ASP A 191 11.62 -9.87 -17.76
N GLY A 192 10.39 -9.38 -17.87
CA GLY A 192 9.60 -9.44 -19.11
C GLY A 192 10.33 -8.79 -20.29
N VAL A 193 10.80 -7.56 -20.13
CA VAL A 193 11.53 -6.83 -21.18
C VAL A 193 12.83 -7.53 -21.58
N THR A 194 13.55 -8.12 -20.61
CA THR A 194 14.87 -8.70 -20.86
C THR A 194 14.79 -10.11 -21.46
N THR A 195 13.77 -10.88 -21.06
CA THR A 195 13.64 -12.31 -21.42
C THR A 195 12.57 -12.58 -22.47
N GLY A 196 11.62 -11.66 -22.66
CA GLY A 196 10.39 -11.88 -23.43
C GLY A 196 9.34 -12.74 -22.70
N ASN A 197 9.60 -13.14 -21.45
CA ASN A 197 8.66 -13.91 -20.64
C ASN A 197 7.92 -13.00 -19.66
N HIS A 198 6.72 -12.58 -20.03
CA HIS A 198 5.94 -11.64 -19.23
C HIS A 198 5.01 -12.37 -18.26
N LEU A 199 5.42 -12.48 -17.00
CA LEU A 199 4.61 -13.05 -15.92
C LEU A 199 3.29 -12.28 -15.75
N TRP A 200 2.19 -12.98 -15.45
CA TRP A 200 0.88 -12.37 -15.21
C TRP A 200 0.03 -13.24 -14.27
N GLY A 201 -0.87 -12.60 -13.54
CA GLY A 201 -1.81 -13.28 -12.65
C GLY A 201 -1.14 -13.96 -11.45
N LEU A 202 -0.02 -13.42 -10.97
CA LEU A 202 0.73 -13.96 -9.84
C LEU A 202 0.80 -12.98 -8.67
N PHE A 203 0.99 -13.54 -7.48
CA PHE A 203 1.56 -12.82 -6.35
C PHE A 203 3.04 -13.16 -6.26
N LEU A 204 3.90 -12.15 -6.33
CA LEU A 204 5.35 -12.33 -6.33
C LEU A 204 5.92 -11.90 -4.98
N LYS A 205 6.77 -12.77 -4.42
CA LYS A 205 7.55 -12.51 -3.22
C LYS A 205 8.98 -12.99 -3.47
N ASP A 206 9.96 -12.17 -3.11
CA ASP A 206 11.39 -12.49 -3.30
C ASP A 206 11.66 -12.94 -4.75
N TYR A 207 11.11 -12.20 -5.72
CA TYR A 207 11.26 -12.44 -7.17
C TYR A 207 10.65 -13.78 -7.66
N LYS A 208 9.76 -14.40 -6.86
CA LYS A 208 9.18 -15.71 -7.17
C LYS A 208 7.67 -15.76 -6.93
N PRO A 209 6.93 -16.62 -7.65
CA PRO A 209 5.53 -16.86 -7.36
C PRO A 209 5.33 -17.35 -5.92
N ALA A 210 4.34 -16.79 -5.24
CA ALA A 210 3.94 -17.13 -3.88
C ALA A 210 2.42 -17.46 -3.83
N PRO A 211 1.97 -18.21 -2.81
CA PRO A 211 0.55 -18.42 -2.58
C PRO A 211 -0.19 -17.10 -2.35
N TRP A 212 -1.46 -17.05 -2.75
CA TRP A 212 -2.33 -15.89 -2.54
C TRP A 212 -2.68 -15.62 -1.09
#